data_AF-A0A928Y8W5-F1
#
_entry.id   AF-A0A928Y8W5-F1
#
_cell.length_a   1.000
_cell.length_b   1.000
_cell.length_c   1.000
_cell.angle_alpha   90.00
_cell.angle_beta   90.00
_cell.angle_gamma   90.00
#
_symmetry.space_group_name_H-M   'P 1'
#
loop_
_entity.id
_entity.type
_entity.pdbx_description
1 polymer ?
#
loop_
_entity_poly.entity_id
_entity_poly.type
_entity_poly.pdbx_seq_one_letter_code
_entity_poly.pdbx_strand_id
1 'polypeptide(L)'
;MAENMVRTQVYLPRNIYEQIKARAEREGITMADQIREALVEYVVATGEARAQAPILTDDDPIWEMIGMIESGVTDASVNHDKYIYARDWDPVEHGT
;
A
#
# COMPACT_ATOMS: atom_id res chain seq x y z
N MET A 1 26.21 4.10 -9.56
CA MET A 1 25.61 3.30 -8.46
C MET A 1 26.28 1.94 -8.25
N ALA A 2 27.41 1.61 -8.91
CA ALA A 2 28.13 0.34 -8.72
C ALA A 2 29.11 0.35 -7.54
N GLU A 3 29.29 1.49 -6.87
CA GLU A 3 30.43 1.76 -5.99
C GLU A 3 30.45 0.94 -4.69
N ASN A 4 29.34 0.30 -4.30
CA ASN A 4 29.21 -0.48 -3.05
C ASN A 4 28.46 -1.83 -3.24
N MET A 5 28.56 -2.49 -4.40
CA MET A 5 27.92 -3.80 -4.60
C MET A 5 28.86 -4.96 -4.24
N VAL A 6 28.44 -5.83 -3.32
CA VAL A 6 29.17 -7.04 -2.95
C VAL A 6 28.62 -8.24 -3.74
N ARG A 7 29.51 -9.06 -4.32
CA ARG A 7 29.12 -10.29 -5.02
C ARG A 7 28.68 -11.35 -4.01
N THR A 8 27.41 -11.71 -4.05
CA THR A 8 26.83 -12.75 -3.18
C THR A 8 26.32 -13.91 -4.03
N GLN A 9 26.64 -15.15 -3.62
CA GLN A 9 26.11 -16.36 -4.25
C GLN A 9 25.16 -17.05 -3.27
N VAL A 10 23.92 -17.28 -3.70
CA VAL A 10 22.87 -17.94 -2.92
C VAL A 10 22.20 -19.02 -3.75
N TYR A 11 21.78 -20.10 -3.09
CA TYR A 11 20.99 -21.14 -3.73
C TYR A 11 19.50 -20.77 -3.62
N LEU A 12 18.81 -20.72 -4.76
CA LEU A 12 17.37 -20.50 -4.83
C LEU A 12 16.65 -21.81 -5.19
N PRO A 13 15.50 -22.11 -4.56
CA PRO A 13 14.63 -23.18 -5.03
C PRO A 13 14.24 -22.97 -6.50
N ARG A 14 14.20 -24.06 -7.28
CA ARG A 14 13.94 -24.00 -8.73
C ARG A 14 12.64 -23.27 -9.06
N ASN A 15 11.58 -23.52 -8.32
CA ASN A 15 10.28 -22.87 -8.52
C ASN A 15 10.34 -21.34 -8.32
N ILE A 16 11.16 -20.86 -7.39
CA ILE A 16 11.33 -19.42 -7.14
C ILE A 16 12.12 -18.78 -8.28
N TYR A 17 13.18 -19.46 -8.73
CA TYR A 17 13.96 -18.99 -9.89
C TYR A 17 13.09 -18.81 -11.14
N GLU A 18 12.26 -19.80 -11.47
CA GLU A 18 11.37 -19.71 -12.64
C GLU A 18 10.35 -18.57 -12.51
N GLN A 19 9.81 -18.33 -11.31
CA GLN A 19 8.87 -17.23 -11.07
C GLN A 19 9.53 -15.85 -11.23
N ILE A 20 10.74 -15.68 -10.69
CA ILE A 20 11.50 -14.43 -10.84
C ILE A 20 11.83 -14.20 -12.32
N LYS A 21 12.25 -15.24 -13.03
CA LYS A 21 12.55 -15.16 -14.46
C LYS A 21 11.31 -14.76 -15.28
N ALA A 22 10.19 -15.44 -15.08
CA ALA A 22 8.95 -15.12 -15.80
C ALA A 22 8.47 -13.70 -15.52
N ARG A 23 8.62 -13.22 -14.28
CA ARG A 23 8.29 -11.85 -13.91
C ARG A 23 9.20 -10.83 -14.58
N ALA A 24 10.51 -11.08 -14.58
CA ALA A 24 11.49 -10.24 -15.26
C ALA A 24 11.19 -10.08 -16.77
N GLU A 25 10.84 -11.18 -17.46
CA GLU A 25 10.44 -11.16 -18.87
C GLU A 25 9.16 -10.35 -19.10
N ARG A 26 8.18 -10.46 -18.21
CA ARG A 26 6.89 -9.76 -18.31
C ARG A 26 7.00 -8.27 -18.03
N GLU A 27 7.83 -7.87 -17.07
CA GLU A 27 7.94 -6.49 -16.59
C GLU A 27 9.11 -5.72 -17.23
N GLY A 28 9.95 -6.39 -18.03
CA GLY A 28 11.09 -5.76 -18.71
C GLY A 28 12.22 -5.35 -17.76
N ILE A 29 12.26 -5.92 -16.55
CA ILE A 29 13.28 -5.67 -15.52
C ILE A 29 14.26 -6.84 -15.46
N THR A 30 15.46 -6.63 -14.90
CA THR A 30 16.40 -7.74 -14.73
C THR A 30 16.06 -8.55 -13.47
N MET A 31 16.39 -9.84 -13.47
CA MET A 31 16.26 -10.68 -12.27
C MET A 31 17.06 -10.10 -11.09
N ALA A 32 18.21 -9.48 -11.38
CA ALA A 32 19.06 -8.87 -10.35
C ALA A 32 18.41 -7.63 -9.73
N ASP A 33 17.71 -6.81 -10.52
CA ASP A 33 16.97 -5.65 -9.99
C ASP A 33 15.85 -6.11 -9.08
N GLN A 34 15.06 -7.09 -9.53
CA GLN A 34 13.95 -7.65 -8.76
C GLN A 34 14.43 -8.26 -7.43
N ILE A 35 15.53 -9.04 -7.46
CA ILE A 35 16.09 -9.64 -6.24
C ILE A 35 16.61 -8.55 -5.28
N ARG A 36 17.29 -7.53 -5.80
CA ARG A 36 17.80 -6.43 -4.96
C ARG A 36 16.67 -5.64 -4.32
N GLU A 37 15.66 -5.26 -5.09
CA GLU A 37 14.50 -4.51 -4.58
C GLU A 37 13.77 -5.30 -3.49
N ALA A 38 13.45 -6.58 -3.75
CA ALA A 38 12.79 -7.43 -2.77
C ALA A 38 13.61 -7.64 -1.49
N LEU A 39 14.94 -7.75 -1.60
CA LEU A 39 15.82 -7.88 -0.43
C LEU A 39 15.96 -6.56 0.34
N VAL A 40 16.02 -5.42 -0.35
CA VAL A 40 16.01 -4.09 0.29
C VAL A 40 14.69 -3.91 1.03
N GLU A 41 13.56 -4.16 0.38
CA GLU A 41 12.24 -4.10 1.01
C GLU A 41 12.16 -5.05 2.20
N TYR A 42 12.59 -6.31 2.04
CA TYR A 42 12.58 -7.27 3.14
C TYR A 42 13.46 -6.84 4.31
N VAL A 43 14.66 -6.31 4.07
CA VAL A 43 15.59 -5.91 5.14
C VAL A 43 15.16 -4.59 5.79
N VAL A 44 14.66 -3.63 5.03
CA VAL A 44 14.09 -2.38 5.57
C VAL A 44 12.84 -2.71 6.36
N ALA A 45 11.90 -3.47 5.78
CA ALA A 45 10.71 -3.91 6.46
C ALA A 45 11.04 -4.77 7.68
N THR A 46 12.01 -5.68 7.64
CA THR A 46 12.31 -6.54 8.82
C THR A 46 13.19 -5.82 9.85
N GLY A 47 14.06 -4.91 9.41
CA GLY A 47 14.93 -4.08 10.26
C GLY A 47 14.16 -3.01 11.02
N GLU A 48 13.07 -2.49 10.43
CA GLU A 48 12.20 -1.48 11.04
C GLU A 48 10.91 -2.08 11.63
N ALA A 49 10.34 -3.15 11.06
CA ALA A 49 9.07 -3.74 11.55
C ALA A 49 9.21 -4.69 12.74
N ARG A 50 10.44 -4.93 13.27
CA ARG A 50 10.54 -5.42 14.66
C ARG A 50 10.46 -4.27 15.67
N ALA A 51 10.56 -3.02 15.22
CA ALA A 51 10.48 -1.81 16.05
C ALA A 51 9.19 -0.99 15.87
N GLN A 52 8.30 -1.34 14.93
CA GLN A 52 7.05 -0.63 14.64
C GLN A 52 5.94 -1.70 14.49
N ALA A 53 5.08 -1.99 15.47
CA ALA A 53 4.04 -1.13 16.06
C ALA A 53 3.33 -0.27 14.99
N PRO A 54 1.99 -0.19 14.99
CA PRO A 54 1.24 0.42 13.89
C PRO A 54 1.75 1.84 13.57
N ILE A 55 1.68 2.22 12.29
CA ILE A 55 2.19 3.44 11.62
C ILE A 55 1.45 4.72 12.10
N LEU A 56 1.21 4.82 13.39
CA LEU A 56 0.34 5.77 14.03
C LEU A 56 0.92 5.97 15.43
N THR A 57 2.01 6.73 15.51
CA THR A 57 2.63 7.12 16.80
C THR A 57 1.72 8.11 17.52
N ASP A 58 1.64 8.07 18.85
CA ASP A 58 0.75 8.96 19.63
C ASP A 58 0.94 10.46 19.33
N ASP A 59 2.12 10.87 18.86
CA ASP A 59 2.46 12.26 18.48
C ASP A 59 2.20 12.59 16.98
N ASP A 60 1.46 11.76 16.23
CA ASP A 60 1.18 12.04 14.81
C ASP A 60 0.13 13.15 14.67
N PRO A 61 0.40 14.24 13.91
CA PRO A 61 -0.59 15.29 13.64
C PRO A 61 -1.90 14.79 13.03
N ILE A 62 -1.89 13.64 12.36
CA ILE A 62 -3.09 12.99 11.81
C ILE A 62 -3.95 12.38 12.92
N TRP A 63 -3.37 11.91 14.04
CA TRP A 63 -4.13 11.45 15.21
C TRP A 63 -4.90 12.60 15.86
N GLU A 64 -4.32 13.80 15.92
CA GLU A 64 -4.98 14.99 16.45
C GLU A 64 -6.21 15.39 15.63
N MET A 65 -6.31 14.94 14.37
CA MET A 65 -7.47 15.20 13.51
C MET A 65 -8.69 14.33 13.85
N ILE A 66 -8.51 13.23 14.58
CA ILE A 66 -9.63 12.35 14.93
C ILE A 66 -10.59 13.07 15.88
N GLY A 67 -11.83 13.23 15.45
CA GLY A 67 -12.88 13.91 16.22
C GLY A 67 -12.96 15.43 16.01
N MET A 68 -12.09 16.03 15.18
CA MET A 68 -12.18 17.46 14.85
C MET A 68 -13.37 17.82 13.95
N ILE A 69 -13.94 16.84 13.25
CA ILE A 69 -15.08 17.03 12.33
C ILE A 69 -16.24 16.17 12.80
N GLU A 70 -17.33 16.83 13.21
CA GLU A 70 -18.58 16.17 13.59
C GLU A 70 -19.68 16.57 12.60
N SER A 71 -20.26 15.57 11.93
CA SER A 71 -21.38 15.76 10.99
C SER A 71 -22.73 15.35 11.57
N GLY A 72 -22.74 14.80 12.79
CA GLY A 72 -23.93 14.18 13.41
C GLY A 72 -24.37 12.86 12.76
N VAL A 73 -23.65 12.38 11.75
CA VAL A 73 -23.96 11.14 11.01
C VAL A 73 -23.08 10.01 11.54
N THR A 74 -23.71 9.05 12.21
CA THR A 74 -23.00 7.97 12.95
C THR A 74 -22.62 6.77 12.10
N ASP A 75 -23.19 6.64 10.90
CA ASP A 75 -22.99 5.52 9.98
C ASP A 75 -22.40 5.95 8.62
N ALA A 76 -21.84 7.17 8.55
CA ALA A 76 -21.34 7.75 7.31
C ALA A 76 -20.24 6.90 6.65
N SER A 77 -19.43 6.17 7.42
CA SER A 77 -18.39 5.28 6.88
C SER A 77 -18.96 4.05 6.16
N VAL A 78 -20.09 3.54 6.64
CA VAL A 78 -20.75 2.33 6.09
C VAL A 78 -21.68 2.70 4.95
N ASN A 79 -22.46 3.77 5.12
CA ASN A 79 -23.49 4.20 4.18
C ASN A 79 -23.10 5.47 3.43
N HIS A 80 -21.82 5.68 3.15
CA HIS A 80 -21.32 6.89 2.50
C HIS A 80 -22.06 7.20 1.18
N ASP A 81 -22.35 6.18 0.37
CA ASP A 81 -23.10 6.30 -0.88
C ASP A 81 -24.46 6.96 -0.69
N LYS A 82 -25.19 6.63 0.38
CA LYS A 82 -26.48 7.26 0.69
C LYS A 82 -26.31 8.76 0.91
N TYR A 83 -25.29 9.17 1.65
CA TYR A 83 -25.08 10.59 2.00
C TYR A 83 -24.45 11.40 0.87
N ILE A 84 -23.66 10.75 0.01
CA ILE A 84 -23.03 11.38 -1.15
C ILE A 84 -24.03 11.50 -2.29
N TYR A 85 -24.76 10.43 -2.61
CA TYR A 85 -25.63 10.39 -3.80
C TYR A 85 -27.07 10.82 -3.55
N ALA A 86 -27.62 10.72 -2.33
CA ALA A 86 -28.98 11.21 -2.07
C ALA A 86 -29.05 12.73 -1.92
N ARG A 87 -27.91 13.42 -1.76
CA ARG A 87 -27.88 14.88 -1.62
C ARG A 87 -28.17 15.62 -2.94
N ASP A 88 -27.91 14.95 -4.07
CA ASP A 88 -28.07 15.50 -5.42
C ASP A 88 -29.26 14.87 -6.19
N TRP A 89 -30.10 14.07 -5.51
CA TRP A 89 -31.31 13.50 -6.12
C TRP A 89 -32.48 14.48 -6.00
N ASP A 90 -32.65 15.33 -7.01
CA ASP A 90 -33.88 16.08 -7.26
C ASP A 90 -34.79 15.20 -8.15
N PRO A 91 -35.93 14.67 -7.66
CA PRO A 91 -36.89 14.04 -8.55
C PRO A 91 -37.49 15.12 -9.44
N VAL A 92 -36.93 15.28 -10.64
CA VAL A 92 -37.63 15.94 -11.73
C VAL A 92 -38.93 15.18 -11.97
N GLU A 93 -40.03 15.73 -11.46
CA GLU A 93 -41.38 15.28 -11.79
C GLU A 93 -41.58 15.41 -13.30
N HIS A 94 -41.42 14.31 -14.02
CA HIS A 94 -41.89 14.22 -15.40
C HIS A 94 -43.42 14.13 -15.39
N GLY A 95 -44.05 15.30 -15.26
CA GLY A 95 -45.45 15.50 -15.62
C GLY A 95 -45.57 15.71 -17.13
N THR A 96 -46.17 14.73 -17.81
CA THR A 96 -46.99 14.94 -19.01
C THR A 96 -48.10 13.91 -19.03
#